data_AF-A0A1P8XKL0-F1
#
_entry.id   AF-A0A1P8XKL0-F1
#
_cell.length_a   1.000
_cell.length_b   1.000
_cell.length_c   1.000
_cell.angle_alpha   90.00
_cell.angle_beta   90.00
_cell.angle_gamma   90.00
#
_symmetry.space_group_name_H-M   'P 1'
#
loop_
_entity.id
_entity.type
_entity.pdbx_description
1 polymer ?
#
loop_
_entity_poly.entity_id
_entity_poly.type
_entity_poly.pdbx_seq_one_letter_code
_entity_poly.pdbx_strand_id
1 'polypeptide(L)'
;MRPSMSIDKQSTPSTGTVPPDPDPYEITGLEPGGGVSPGSTPPDSAQTSGLGEPEPRPRRRVTPTSVVSIIAIVIFAALFAAAAVAILVDVL
;
A
#
# COMPACT_ATOMS: atom_id res chain seq x y z
N MET A 1 -52.46 -3.45 33.51
CA MET A 1 -52.21 -2.13 32.91
C MET A 1 -50.72 -1.79 33.05
N ARG A 2 -49.96 -1.83 31.95
CA ARG A 2 -48.72 -1.03 31.77
C ARG A 2 -49.16 0.39 31.36
N PRO A 3 -48.31 1.45 31.26
CA PRO A 3 -47.04 1.83 31.91
C PRO A 3 -47.02 3.37 32.27
N SER A 4 -45.89 3.88 32.78
CA SER A 4 -45.29 5.23 32.56
C SER A 4 -44.49 5.62 33.82
N MET A 5 -43.17 5.47 33.88
CA MET A 5 -42.13 6.17 33.09
C MET A 5 -42.14 7.68 33.39
N SER A 6 -41.32 8.08 34.36
CA SER A 6 -40.75 9.42 34.46
C SER A 6 -39.24 9.26 34.65
N ILE A 7 -38.62 9.19 33.48
CA ILE A 7 -37.20 9.37 33.23
C ILE A 7 -36.74 10.74 33.72
N ASP A 8 -35.45 10.77 34.06
CA ASP A 8 -34.57 11.92 34.22
C ASP A 8 -34.68 12.78 35.47
N LYS A 9 -33.84 12.40 36.45
CA LYS A 9 -32.75 13.31 36.79
C LYS A 9 -31.51 12.93 35.98
N GLN A 10 -31.39 13.59 34.83
CA GLN A 10 -30.14 14.06 34.25
C GLN A 10 -28.99 14.02 35.27
N SER A 11 -27.87 13.42 34.87
CA SER A 11 -26.58 14.12 34.75
C SER A 11 -25.47 13.08 34.78
N THR A 12 -24.92 12.75 33.62
CA THR A 12 -23.58 12.19 33.52
C THR A 12 -22.59 13.23 34.09
N PRO A 13 -21.74 12.85 35.05
CA PRO A 13 -20.33 13.17 34.89
C PRO A 13 -19.49 11.90 34.99
N SER A 14 -18.66 11.72 33.97
CA SER A 14 -17.48 10.86 33.91
C SER A 14 -16.88 10.54 35.28
N THR A 15 -16.45 9.32 35.54
CA THR A 15 -15.13 9.03 36.16
C THR A 15 -14.83 7.56 35.94
N GLY A 16 -13.70 7.29 35.29
CA GLY A 16 -13.37 6.00 34.70
C GLY A 16 -13.43 4.83 35.68
N THR A 17 -13.72 3.66 35.12
CA THR A 17 -13.06 2.45 35.57
C THR A 17 -11.57 2.74 35.43
N VAL A 18 -10.92 3.22 36.50
CA VAL A 18 -9.46 3.17 36.57
C VAL A 18 -9.17 1.68 36.44
N PRO A 19 -8.54 1.21 35.34
CA PRO A 19 -7.99 -0.14 35.34
C PRO A 19 -7.14 -0.21 36.61
N PRO A 20 -7.16 -1.31 37.40
CA PRO A 20 -6.22 -1.41 38.51
C PRO A 20 -4.85 -1.13 37.91
N ASP A 21 -4.23 -0.02 38.29
CA ASP A 21 -2.88 0.29 37.83
C ASP A 21 -2.03 -0.84 38.41
N PRO A 22 -1.56 -1.80 37.58
CA PRO A 22 -0.82 -2.91 38.13
C PRO A 22 0.44 -2.31 38.74
N ASP A 23 0.73 -2.69 39.99
CA ASP A 23 1.98 -2.30 40.61
C ASP A 23 3.12 -2.64 39.64
N PRO A 24 3.99 -1.70 39.22
CA PRO A 24 5.07 -2.00 38.28
C PRO A 24 6.05 -3.06 38.82
N TYR A 25 6.00 -3.35 40.12
CA TYR A 25 6.74 -4.45 40.75
C TYR A 25 5.98 -5.80 40.70
N GLU A 26 4.68 -5.81 40.38
CA GLU A 26 3.86 -7.01 40.15
C GLU A 26 3.59 -7.23 38.66
N ILE A 27 4.65 -7.53 37.92
CA ILE A 27 4.60 -7.94 36.51
C ILE A 27 4.49 -9.47 36.42
N THR A 28 3.36 -9.99 35.91
CA THR A 28 3.13 -11.44 35.73
C THR A 28 4.12 -12.01 34.71
N GLY A 29 5.01 -12.91 35.17
CA GLY A 29 5.90 -13.70 34.31
C GLY A 29 7.17 -12.99 33.82
N LEU A 30 7.55 -11.86 34.44
CA LEU A 30 8.82 -11.18 34.17
C LEU A 30 9.79 -11.39 35.34
N GLU A 31 11.00 -11.84 35.06
CA GLU A 31 12.06 -11.82 36.06
C GLU A 31 12.41 -10.36 36.44
N PRO A 32 12.85 -10.10 37.69
CA PRO A 32 13.32 -8.78 38.12
C PRO A 32 14.41 -8.27 37.14
N GLY A 33 14.07 -7.24 36.35
CA GLY A 33 14.91 -6.75 35.25
C GLY A 33 14.20 -6.67 33.88
N GLY A 34 12.95 -7.12 33.77
CA GLY A 34 12.12 -6.95 32.56
C GLY A 34 12.46 -7.94 31.43
N GLY A 35 13.11 -9.05 31.77
CA GLY A 35 13.38 -10.14 30.83
C GLY A 35 12.17 -11.03 30.63
N VAL A 36 12.04 -11.60 29.43
CA VAL A 36 11.13 -12.71 29.12
C VAL A 36 11.96 -13.90 28.62
N SER A 37 11.47 -15.13 28.81
CA SER A 37 12.13 -16.31 28.24
C SER A 37 12.28 -16.16 26.70
N PRO A 38 13.41 -16.57 26.12
CA PRO A 38 13.59 -16.58 24.66
C PRO A 38 12.43 -17.33 23.98
N GLY A 39 11.69 -16.62 23.12
CA GLY A 39 10.46 -17.12 22.48
C GLY A 39 9.15 -16.45 22.94
N SER A 40 9.19 -15.55 23.93
CA SER A 40 8.02 -14.78 24.40
C SER A 40 7.82 -13.46 23.64
N THR A 41 8.84 -13.00 22.92
CA THR A 41 8.72 -12.00 21.86
C THR A 41 8.42 -12.76 20.57
N PRO A 42 7.42 -12.36 19.76
CA PRO A 42 7.17 -12.98 18.46
C PRO A 42 8.49 -13.08 17.67
N PRO A 43 8.75 -14.21 16.97
CA PRO A 43 9.93 -14.33 16.13
C PRO A 43 10.01 -13.13 15.19
N ASP A 44 11.23 -12.62 14.97
CA ASP A 44 11.55 -11.41 14.21
C ASP A 44 10.45 -11.03 13.22
N SER A 45 9.90 -9.82 13.37
CA SER A 45 9.07 -9.13 12.36
C SER A 45 9.89 -8.90 11.09
N ALA A 46 10.26 -9.98 10.43
CA ALA A 46 11.11 -10.03 9.27
C ALA A 46 10.54 -11.05 8.30
N GLN A 47 9.21 -11.11 8.13
CA GLN A 47 8.61 -11.86 7.04
C GLN A 47 7.42 -11.11 6.42
N THR A 48 7.72 -10.00 5.75
CA THR A 48 6.98 -9.63 4.53
C THR A 48 7.68 -10.14 3.26
N SER A 49 8.87 -10.75 3.39
CA SER A 49 9.56 -11.43 2.30
C SER A 49 8.80 -12.70 1.93
N GLY A 50 7.88 -12.58 0.99
CA GLY A 50 6.97 -13.65 0.56
C GLY A 50 5.52 -13.21 0.35
N LEU A 51 5.16 -11.97 0.70
CA LEU A 51 3.84 -11.39 0.41
C LEU A 51 3.75 -10.74 -0.98
N GLY A 52 4.85 -10.73 -1.74
CA GLY A 52 4.82 -10.38 -3.16
C GLY A 52 4.38 -11.58 -3.97
N GLU A 53 3.19 -11.51 -4.58
CA GLU A 53 2.80 -12.39 -5.68
C GLU A 53 3.94 -12.47 -6.71
N PRO A 54 4.25 -13.64 -7.31
CA PRO A 54 5.27 -13.74 -8.34
C PRO A 54 5.04 -12.68 -9.41
N GLU A 55 5.89 -11.64 -9.43
CA GLU A 55 5.75 -10.54 -10.38
C GLU A 55 5.73 -11.14 -11.79
N PRO A 56 4.62 -11.02 -12.55
CA PRO A 56 4.52 -11.61 -13.86
C PRO A 56 5.60 -11.00 -14.72
N ARG A 57 6.68 -11.77 -14.93
CA ARG A 57 7.84 -11.37 -15.71
C ARG A 57 7.33 -10.71 -16.98
N PRO A 58 7.62 -9.41 -17.23
CA PRO A 58 7.05 -8.68 -18.34
C PRO A 58 7.35 -9.44 -19.62
N ARG A 59 6.37 -10.21 -20.10
CA ARG A 59 6.48 -10.87 -21.39
C ARG A 59 6.46 -9.71 -22.35
N ARG A 60 7.60 -9.51 -23.02
CA ARG A 60 7.84 -8.52 -24.06
C ARG A 60 6.94 -8.84 -25.26
N ARG A 61 5.63 -8.73 -25.03
CA ARG A 61 4.59 -8.84 -26.04
C ARG A 61 4.59 -7.47 -26.68
N VAL A 62 5.11 -7.41 -27.90
CA VAL A 62 4.75 -6.35 -28.82
C VAL A 62 3.23 -6.29 -28.84
N THR A 63 2.68 -5.28 -28.16
CA THR A 63 1.25 -5.03 -28.17
C THR A 63 0.89 -4.60 -29.60
N PRO A 64 -0.32 -4.92 -30.11
CA PRO A 64 -0.77 -4.42 -31.41
C PRO A 64 -0.58 -2.90 -31.53
N THR A 65 -0.80 -2.18 -30.43
CA THR A 65 -0.53 -0.74 -30.30
C THR A 65 0.93 -0.36 -30.61
N SER A 66 1.90 -1.12 -30.09
CA SER A 66 3.33 -0.87 -30.37
C SER A 66 3.68 -1.11 -31.83
N VAL A 67 3.03 -2.06 -32.50
CA VAL A 67 3.25 -2.31 -33.94
C VAL A 67 2.69 -1.16 -34.75
N VAL A 68 1.45 -0.74 -34.46
CA VAL A 68 0.80 0.39 -35.12
C VAL A 68 1.60 1.68 -34.92
N SER A 69 2.11 1.94 -33.71
CA SER A 69 2.92 3.14 -33.45
C SER A 69 4.22 3.14 -34.26
N ILE A 70 4.90 1.99 -34.38
CA ILE A 70 6.12 1.88 -35.19
C ILE A 70 5.80 2.15 -36.66
N ILE A 71 4.74 1.56 -37.20
CA ILE A 71 4.31 1.78 -38.59
C ILE A 71 4.02 3.27 -38.82
N ALA A 72 3.30 3.92 -37.92
CA ALA A 72 3.01 5.36 -38.02
C ALA A 72 4.27 6.22 -38.05
N ILE A 73 5.26 5.91 -37.21
CA ILE A 73 6.55 6.62 -37.17
C ILE A 73 7.31 6.42 -38.49
N VAL A 74 7.34 5.21 -39.03
CA VAL A 74 8.03 4.91 -40.30
C VAL A 74 7.39 5.69 -41.46
N ILE A 75 6.06 5.71 -41.54
CA ILE A 75 5.33 6.48 -42.56
C ILE A 75 5.65 7.97 -42.42
N PHE A 76 5.58 8.50 -41.20
CA PHE A 76 5.89 9.91 -40.94
C PHE A 76 7.31 10.29 -41.36
N ALA A 77 8.30 9.46 -41.00
CA ALA A 77 9.70 9.67 -41.39
C ALA A 77 9.89 9.59 -42.92
N ALA A 78 9.20 8.67 -43.59
CA ALA A 78 9.25 8.55 -45.05
C ALA A 78 8.67 9.78 -45.75
N LEU A 79 7.56 10.32 -45.26
CA LEU A 79 6.98 11.56 -45.79
C LEU A 79 7.94 12.75 -45.63
N PHE A 80 8.58 12.86 -44.46
CA PHE A 80 9.55 13.91 -44.21
C PHE A 80 10.78 13.80 -45.12
N ALA A 81 11.31 12.58 -45.28
CA ALA A 81 12.41 12.31 -46.20
C ALA A 81 12.04 12.63 -47.65
N ALA A 82 10.84 12.24 -48.11
CA ALA A 82 10.36 12.55 -49.44
C ALA A 82 10.23 14.05 -49.68
N ALA A 83 9.68 14.80 -48.71
CA ALA A 83 9.58 16.25 -48.78
C ALA A 83 10.97 16.92 -48.82
N ALA A 84 11.92 16.45 -48.00
CA ALA A 84 13.29 16.96 -48.01
C ALA A 84 13.99 16.73 -49.35
N VAL A 85 13.82 15.54 -49.94
CA VAL A 85 14.36 15.22 -51.28
C VAL A 85 13.69 16.07 -52.35
N ALA A 86 12.37 16.25 -52.30
CA ALA A 86 11.65 17.10 -53.26
C ALA A 86 12.17 18.55 -53.22
N ILE A 87 12.31 19.13 -52.02
CA ILE A 87 12.87 20.48 -51.84
C ILE A 87 14.31 20.53 -52.35
N LEU A 88 15.14 19.53 -52.05
CA LEU A 88 16.52 19.49 -52.51
C LEU A 88 16.62 19.47 -54.04
N VAL A 89 15.75 18.70 -54.70
CA VAL A 89 15.69 18.63 -56.17
C VAL A 89 15.20 19.96 -56.75
N ASP A 90 14.18 20.59 -56.15
CA ASP A 90 13.66 21.89 -56.61
C ASP A 90 14.67 23.04 -56.45
N VAL A 91 15.59 22.94 -55.49
CA VAL A 91 16.59 23.98 -55.17
C VAL A 91 17.85 23.87 -56.04
N LEU A 92 18.14 22.69 -56.59
CA LEU A 92 19.33 22.43 -57.42
C LEU A 92 19.14 22.88 -58.87
#